data_AF-A0A354Q8N9-F1
#
_entry.id   AF-A0A354Q8N9-F1
#
_cell.length_a   1.000
_cell.length_b   1.000
_cell.length_c   1.000
_cell.angle_alpha   90.00
_cell.angle_beta   90.00
_cell.angle_gamma   90.00
#
_symmetry.space_group_name_H-M   'P 1'
#
loop_
_entity.id
_entity.type
_entity.pdbx_description
1 polymer ?
#
loop_
_entity_poly.entity_id
_entity_poly.type
_entity_poly.pdbx_seq_one_letter_code
_entity_poly.pdbx_strand_id
1 'polypeptide(L)'
;LPDIQNPLLLFKNLKTDLDKLKSQIDNLKNIKLSSKLLHGISLKKGDLPDVRSLEYTGSRLSHNLKNTRATELSERLHKYPEDSKSRLKLVEMFLQEAESCSLPISRDAFLLAMQEVASPMISTQKINMALAAQTIYLEKLQKVLKDDLTETESKIKGDGNVDTILEKQLKRMQGTVDFIRK
;
A
#
# COMPACT_ATOMS: atom_id res chain seq x y z
N LEU A 1 1.57 2.45 10.69
CA LEU A 1 0.54 2.30 9.65
C LEU A 1 -0.81 2.70 10.23
N PRO A 2 -1.68 3.41 9.49
CA PRO A 2 -3.04 3.74 9.94
C PRO A 2 -3.84 2.51 10.37
N ASP A 3 -3.59 1.37 9.72
CA ASP A 3 -4.24 0.08 9.99
C ASP A 3 -3.85 -0.51 11.36
N ILE A 4 -2.70 -0.14 11.89
CA ILE A 4 -2.31 -0.48 13.26
C ILE A 4 -3.00 0.49 14.21
N GLN A 5 -2.95 1.79 13.93
CA GLN A 5 -3.51 2.82 14.81
C GLN A 5 -5.03 2.74 14.92
N ASN A 6 -5.74 2.33 13.86
CA ASN A 6 -7.19 2.19 13.83
C ASN A 6 -7.59 0.92 13.05
N PRO A 7 -7.45 -0.30 13.65
CA PRO A 7 -7.65 -1.56 12.94
C PRO A 7 -9.07 -1.76 12.39
N LEU A 8 -10.09 -1.16 13.01
CA LEU A 8 -11.48 -1.28 12.57
C LEU A 8 -11.81 -0.38 11.36
N LEU A 9 -10.93 0.56 11.04
CA LEU A 9 -10.97 1.32 9.79
C LEU A 9 -10.09 0.70 8.69
N LEU A 10 -9.58 -0.52 8.87
CA LEU A 10 -8.67 -1.21 7.94
C LEU A 10 -9.16 -1.14 6.49
N PHE A 11 -10.37 -1.61 6.21
CA PHE A 11 -10.88 -1.64 4.83
C PHE A 11 -11.11 -0.23 4.27
N LYS A 12 -11.50 0.73 5.12
CA LYS A 12 -11.65 2.14 4.72
C LYS A 12 -10.29 2.75 4.33
N ASN A 13 -9.25 2.50 5.13
CA ASN A 13 -7.90 2.97 4.85
C ASN A 13 -7.33 2.34 3.58
N LEU A 14 -7.49 1.02 3.42
CA LEU A 14 -7.07 0.29 2.23
C LEU A 14 -7.78 0.79 0.97
N LYS A 15 -9.11 0.99 1.02
CA LYS A 15 -9.87 1.57 -0.08
C LYS A 15 -9.36 2.96 -0.44
N THR A 16 -9.18 3.82 0.56
CA THR A 16 -8.72 5.20 0.36
C THR A 16 -7.35 5.23 -0.34
N ASP A 17 -6.41 4.38 0.09
CA ASP A 17 -5.09 4.34 -0.52
C ASP A 17 -5.08 3.66 -1.89
N LEU A 18 -5.95 2.67 -2.13
CA LEU A 18 -6.15 2.10 -3.46
C LEU A 18 -6.74 3.14 -4.43
N ASP A 19 -7.71 3.95 -3.99
CA ASP A 19 -8.30 5.02 -4.81
C ASP A 19 -7.28 6.12 -5.12
N LYS A 20 -6.41 6.46 -4.15
CA LYS A 20 -5.26 7.34 -4.41
C LYS A 20 -4.34 6.73 -5.47
N LEU A 21 -3.96 5.46 -5.35
CA LEU A 21 -3.09 4.78 -6.32
C LEU A 21 -3.69 4.80 -7.74
N LYS A 22 -5.01 4.57 -7.86
CA LYS A 22 -5.73 4.68 -9.13
C LYS A 22 -5.64 6.10 -9.71
N SER A 23 -5.99 7.10 -8.90
CA SER A 23 -5.94 8.51 -9.30
C SER A 23 -4.55 8.94 -9.77
N GLN A 24 -3.49 8.48 -9.08
CA GLN A 24 -2.11 8.73 -9.47
C GLN A 24 -1.80 8.17 -10.87
N ILE A 25 -2.15 6.91 -11.12
CA ILE A 25 -1.95 6.27 -12.43
C ILE A 25 -2.71 7.03 -13.53
N ASP A 26 -3.96 7.43 -13.27
CA ASP A 26 -4.79 8.11 -14.26
C ASP A 26 -4.29 9.54 -14.55
N ASN A 27 -3.83 10.26 -13.53
CA ASN A 27 -3.19 11.57 -13.71
C ASN A 27 -1.92 11.46 -14.57
N LEU A 28 -1.08 10.45 -14.31
CA LEU A 28 0.13 10.21 -15.10
C LEU A 28 -0.18 9.91 -16.58
N LYS A 29 -1.24 9.15 -16.85
CA LYS A 29 -1.72 8.92 -18.23
C LYS A 29 -2.13 10.23 -18.89
N ASN A 30 -2.94 11.03 -18.20
CA ASN A 30 -3.47 12.29 -18.73
C ASN A 30 -2.36 13.30 -19.03
N ILE A 31 -1.36 13.42 -18.15
CA ILE A 31 -0.20 14.28 -18.36
C ILE A 31 0.59 13.81 -19.59
N LYS A 32 0.82 12.51 -19.76
CA LYS A 32 1.54 11.94 -20.92
C LYS A 32 0.79 12.13 -22.24
N LEU A 33 -0.54 12.04 -22.22
CA LEU A 33 -1.42 12.35 -23.36
C LEU A 33 -1.34 13.83 -23.73
N SER A 34 -1.47 14.70 -22.72
CA SER A 34 -1.36 16.15 -22.86
C SER A 34 0.02 16.55 -23.39
N SER A 35 1.12 16.00 -22.85
CA SER A 35 2.49 16.32 -23.29
C SER A 35 2.78 15.87 -24.73
N LYS A 36 2.18 14.76 -25.19
CA LYS A 36 2.27 14.32 -26.60
C LYS A 36 1.53 15.27 -27.55
N LEU A 37 0.34 15.75 -27.15
CA LEU A 37 -0.42 16.74 -27.92
C LEU A 37 0.27 18.11 -27.93
N LEU A 38 0.87 18.49 -26.80
CA LEU A 38 1.56 19.76 -26.61
C LEU A 38 3.02 19.72 -27.10
N HIS A 39 3.51 18.61 -27.66
CA HIS A 39 4.89 18.49 -28.13
C HIS A 39 5.23 19.45 -29.30
N GLY A 40 4.21 20.06 -29.93
CA GLY A 40 4.36 21.15 -30.91
C GLY A 40 4.31 22.57 -30.30
N ILE A 41 4.11 22.70 -28.98
CA ILE A 41 4.05 23.98 -28.26
C ILE A 41 5.14 23.94 -27.20
N SER A 42 6.19 24.77 -27.32
CA SER A 42 7.28 24.82 -26.34
C SER A 42 6.79 25.24 -24.96
N LEU A 43 6.41 24.26 -24.14
CA LEU A 43 6.11 24.47 -22.73
C LEU A 43 7.40 24.34 -21.92
N LYS A 44 7.65 25.33 -21.06
CA LYS A 44 8.84 25.38 -20.22
C LYS A 44 8.77 24.26 -19.19
N LYS A 45 9.94 23.70 -18.84
CA LYS A 45 10.15 22.54 -17.96
C LYS A 45 9.51 22.64 -16.54
N GLY A 46 8.94 23.77 -16.17
CA GLY A 46 8.33 24.05 -14.86
C GLY A 46 6.80 23.88 -14.77
N ASP A 47 6.10 23.66 -15.89
CA ASP A 47 4.62 23.54 -15.91
C ASP A 47 4.12 22.08 -15.79
N LEU A 48 5.02 21.11 -15.64
CA LEU A 48 4.64 19.71 -15.47
C LEU A 48 4.42 19.44 -13.97
N PRO A 49 3.26 18.91 -13.55
CA PRO A 49 3.05 18.51 -12.17
C PRO A 49 4.13 17.50 -11.77
N ASP A 50 4.65 17.61 -10.56
CA ASP A 50 5.70 16.73 -10.02
C ASP A 50 5.18 15.28 -9.99
N VAL A 51 5.48 14.57 -11.08
CA VAL A 51 5.06 13.21 -11.44
C VAL A 51 5.76 12.13 -10.59
N ARG A 52 6.28 12.49 -9.43
CA ARG A 52 6.92 11.55 -8.48
C ARG A 52 5.97 10.51 -7.89
N SER A 53 4.70 10.53 -8.26
CA SER A 53 3.63 9.89 -7.52
C SER A 53 3.36 8.39 -7.79
N LEU A 54 4.36 7.62 -8.22
CA LEU A 54 4.39 6.15 -7.98
C LEU A 54 5.23 5.81 -6.72
N GLU A 55 5.86 6.84 -6.12
CA GLU A 55 6.90 6.73 -5.08
C GLU A 55 6.50 5.97 -3.82
N TYR A 56 5.22 5.87 -3.43
CA TYR A 56 4.92 5.34 -2.09
C TYR A 56 4.70 3.83 -2.02
N THR A 57 4.12 3.20 -3.04
CA THR A 57 3.73 1.78 -2.97
C THR A 57 4.59 0.92 -3.88
N GLY A 58 4.62 1.20 -5.19
CA GLY A 58 5.46 0.45 -6.13
C GLY A 58 6.95 0.69 -5.93
N SER A 59 7.37 1.94 -5.71
CA SER A 59 8.77 2.26 -5.48
C SER A 59 9.24 1.82 -4.10
N ARG A 60 8.46 2.04 -3.03
CA ARG A 60 8.84 1.50 -1.71
C ARG A 60 8.95 -0.02 -1.73
N LEU A 61 8.00 -0.70 -2.39
CA LEU A 61 8.08 -2.14 -2.60
C LEU A 61 9.38 -2.51 -3.30
N SER A 62 9.69 -1.91 -4.45
CA SER A 62 10.89 -2.26 -5.21
C SER A 62 12.20 -2.07 -4.44
N HIS A 63 12.32 -1.01 -3.66
CA HIS A 63 13.53 -0.71 -2.87
C HIS A 63 13.73 -1.66 -1.68
N ASN A 64 12.68 -2.38 -1.26
CA ASN A 64 12.74 -3.30 -0.14
C ASN A 64 12.78 -4.78 -0.57
N LEU A 65 12.75 -5.04 -1.88
CA LEU A 65 13.00 -6.36 -2.43
C LEU A 65 14.50 -6.54 -2.67
N LYS A 66 15.00 -7.75 -2.41
CA LYS A 66 16.39 -8.15 -2.64
C LYS A 66 16.68 -8.34 -4.13
N ASN A 67 15.65 -8.58 -4.93
CA ASN A 67 15.79 -8.72 -6.38
C ASN A 67 16.21 -7.39 -7.05
N THR A 68 17.42 -7.35 -7.59
CA THR A 68 17.98 -6.14 -8.26
C THR A 68 17.16 -5.67 -9.45
N ARG A 69 16.37 -6.56 -10.09
CA ARG A 69 15.47 -6.20 -11.19
C ARG A 69 14.22 -5.44 -10.72
N ALA A 70 13.92 -5.42 -9.42
CA ALA A 70 12.78 -4.69 -8.90
C ALA A 70 12.90 -3.18 -9.16
N THR A 71 14.10 -2.61 -9.05
CA THR A 71 14.36 -1.20 -9.33
C THR A 71 14.10 -0.87 -10.80
N GLU A 72 14.55 -1.72 -11.73
CA GLU A 72 14.31 -1.54 -13.17
C GLU A 72 12.80 -1.57 -13.50
N LEU A 73 12.04 -2.45 -12.85
CA LEU A 73 10.58 -2.51 -13.00
C LEU A 73 9.91 -1.24 -12.46
N SER A 74 10.42 -0.70 -11.35
CA SER A 74 9.94 0.55 -10.75
C SER A 74 10.17 1.75 -11.67
N GLU A 75 11.37 1.88 -12.22
CA GLU A 75 11.69 2.91 -13.22
C GLU A 75 10.85 2.78 -14.49
N ARG A 76 10.61 1.54 -14.93
CA ARG A 76 9.74 1.26 -16.07
C ARG A 76 8.29 1.68 -15.79
N LEU A 77 7.78 1.40 -14.59
CA LEU A 77 6.44 1.82 -14.18
C LEU A 77 6.30 3.34 -14.05
N HIS A 78 7.38 4.04 -13.69
CA HIS A 78 7.39 5.50 -13.73
C HIS A 78 7.18 6.03 -15.15
N LYS A 79 7.80 5.40 -16.16
CA LYS A 79 7.64 5.77 -17.58
C LYS A 79 6.33 5.27 -18.21
N TYR A 80 5.88 4.10 -17.75
CA TYR A 80 4.73 3.36 -18.28
C TYR A 80 3.83 2.90 -17.12
N PRO A 81 3.08 3.81 -16.49
CA PRO A 81 2.24 3.50 -15.32
C PRO A 81 1.08 2.55 -15.65
N GLU A 82 0.80 2.31 -16.92
CA GLU A 82 -0.15 1.31 -17.43
C GLU A 82 0.40 -0.12 -17.48
N ASP A 83 1.72 -0.32 -17.36
CA ASP A 83 2.38 -1.62 -17.56
C ASP A 83 2.01 -2.67 -16.49
N SER A 84 0.90 -3.37 -16.74
CA SER A 84 0.38 -4.46 -15.93
C SER A 84 1.40 -5.58 -15.73
N LYS A 85 2.20 -5.90 -16.76
CA LYS A 85 3.21 -6.95 -16.67
C LYS A 85 4.30 -6.58 -15.66
N SER A 86 4.75 -5.33 -15.66
CA SER A 86 5.74 -4.86 -14.69
C SER A 86 5.19 -4.83 -13.26
N ARG A 87 3.92 -4.41 -13.05
CA ARG A 87 3.28 -4.47 -11.72
C ARG A 87 3.13 -5.89 -11.22
N LEU A 88 2.64 -6.81 -12.06
CA LEU A 88 2.52 -8.23 -11.71
C LEU A 88 3.89 -8.83 -11.39
N LYS A 89 4.94 -8.49 -12.13
CA LYS A 89 6.28 -9.00 -11.83
C LYS A 89 6.82 -8.50 -10.49
N LEU A 90 6.54 -7.26 -10.11
CA LEU A 90 6.89 -6.75 -8.77
C LEU A 90 6.15 -7.50 -7.65
N VAL A 91 4.85 -7.77 -7.82
CA VAL A 91 4.08 -8.56 -6.85
C VAL A 91 4.61 -9.99 -6.80
N GLU A 92 4.98 -10.59 -7.94
CA GLU A 92 5.58 -11.93 -7.99
C GLU A 92 6.90 -12.00 -7.20
N MET A 93 7.79 -11.01 -7.39
CA MET A 93 9.05 -10.90 -6.63
C MET A 93 8.78 -10.77 -5.12
N PHE A 94 7.78 -9.98 -4.74
CA PHE A 94 7.35 -9.92 -3.34
C PHE A 94 6.91 -11.28 -2.80
N LEU A 95 6.09 -12.02 -3.54
CA LEU A 95 5.59 -13.32 -3.08
C LEU A 95 6.74 -14.33 -2.87
N GLN A 96 7.83 -14.21 -3.62
CA GLN A 96 9.04 -15.03 -3.45
C GLN A 96 9.85 -14.67 -2.20
N GLU A 97 9.78 -13.41 -1.75
CA GLU A 97 10.57 -12.87 -0.65
C GLU A 97 9.72 -12.53 0.58
N ALA A 98 8.46 -12.98 0.58
CA ALA A 98 7.40 -12.53 1.47
C ALA A 98 7.78 -12.63 2.93
N GLU A 99 8.41 -13.71 3.37
CA GLU A 99 8.80 -13.93 4.77
C GLU A 99 9.71 -12.82 5.31
N SER A 100 10.67 -12.38 4.49
CA SER A 100 11.67 -11.38 4.90
C SER A 100 11.18 -9.93 4.79
N CYS A 101 10.06 -9.70 4.12
CA CYS A 101 9.50 -8.36 3.94
C CYS A 101 8.83 -7.84 5.21
N SER A 102 8.80 -6.53 5.43
CA SER A 102 8.07 -5.94 6.55
C SER A 102 6.56 -5.83 6.27
N LEU A 103 5.76 -5.54 7.31
CA LEU A 103 4.31 -5.32 7.18
C LEU A 103 3.97 -4.19 6.17
N PRO A 104 4.61 -3.00 6.19
CA PRO A 104 4.39 -1.98 5.17
C PRO A 104 4.60 -2.46 3.73
N ILE A 105 5.63 -3.28 3.50
CA ILE A 105 5.95 -3.82 2.18
C ILE A 105 4.90 -4.83 1.72
N SER A 106 4.41 -5.65 2.66
CA SER A 106 3.32 -6.60 2.39
C SER A 106 2.02 -5.87 2.06
N ARG A 107 1.73 -4.76 2.75
CA ARG A 107 0.61 -3.87 2.44
C ARG A 107 0.73 -3.28 1.04
N ASP A 108 1.92 -2.84 0.67
CA ASP A 108 2.17 -2.25 -0.64
C ASP A 108 1.95 -3.24 -1.77
N ALA A 109 2.49 -4.45 -1.63
CA ALA A 109 2.27 -5.52 -2.60
C ALA A 109 0.78 -5.87 -2.72
N PHE A 110 0.04 -5.93 -1.61
CA PHE A 110 -1.40 -6.15 -1.63
C PHE A 110 -2.15 -5.04 -2.39
N LEU A 111 -1.87 -3.77 -2.11
CA LEU A 111 -2.49 -2.64 -2.82
C LEU A 111 -2.16 -2.66 -4.33
N LEU A 112 -0.91 -2.99 -4.68
CA LEU A 112 -0.47 -3.10 -6.06
C LEU A 112 -1.18 -4.27 -6.79
N ALA A 113 -1.41 -5.39 -6.11
CA ALA A 113 -2.16 -6.51 -6.66
C ALA A 113 -3.66 -6.21 -6.81
N MET A 114 -4.26 -5.49 -5.85
CA MET A 114 -5.65 -5.05 -5.94
C MET A 114 -5.88 -4.06 -7.08
N GLN A 115 -4.87 -3.27 -7.44
CA GLN A 115 -4.92 -2.43 -8.63
C GLN A 115 -5.05 -3.25 -9.92
N GLU A 116 -4.37 -4.39 -10.00
CA GLU A 116 -4.49 -5.30 -11.13
C GLU A 116 -5.86 -5.97 -11.21
N VAL A 117 -6.45 -6.32 -10.06
CA VAL A 117 -7.81 -6.87 -9.98
C VAL A 117 -8.86 -5.83 -10.43
N ALA A 118 -8.65 -4.55 -10.12
CA ALA A 118 -9.54 -3.48 -10.54
C ALA A 118 -9.43 -3.13 -12.04
N SER A 119 -8.50 -3.75 -12.79
CA SER A 119 -8.29 -3.46 -14.21
C SER A 119 -9.28 -4.24 -15.10
N PRO A 120 -9.69 -3.69 -16.27
CA PRO A 120 -10.76 -4.28 -17.11
C PRO A 120 -10.53 -5.71 -17.60
N MET A 121 -9.26 -6.13 -17.75
CA MET A 121 -8.87 -7.49 -18.13
C MET A 121 -8.43 -8.28 -16.90
N ILE A 122 -9.41 -8.85 -16.20
CA ILE A 122 -9.17 -9.75 -15.07
C ILE A 122 -8.65 -11.11 -15.56
N SER A 123 -7.83 -11.77 -14.74
CA SER A 123 -7.35 -13.13 -15.01
C SER A 123 -7.17 -13.91 -13.71
N THR A 124 -7.13 -15.24 -13.81
CA THR A 124 -6.85 -16.13 -12.68
C THR A 124 -5.53 -15.77 -12.00
N GLN A 125 -4.50 -15.41 -12.77
CA GLN A 125 -3.22 -14.98 -12.23
C GLN A 125 -3.37 -13.75 -11.33
N LYS A 126 -4.10 -12.73 -11.78
CA LYS A 126 -4.32 -11.48 -11.02
C LYS A 126 -5.07 -11.73 -9.71
N ILE A 127 -6.11 -12.56 -9.76
CA ILE A 127 -6.90 -12.94 -8.59
C ILE A 127 -6.02 -13.70 -7.60
N ASN A 128 -5.30 -14.73 -8.06
CA ASN A 128 -4.47 -15.56 -7.18
C ASN A 128 -3.35 -14.76 -6.53
N MET A 129 -2.71 -13.85 -7.27
CA MET A 129 -1.67 -12.98 -6.73
C MET A 129 -2.22 -11.99 -5.70
N ALA A 130 -3.41 -11.43 -5.94
CA ALA A 130 -4.07 -10.55 -4.99
C ALA A 130 -4.46 -11.28 -3.70
N LEU A 131 -5.01 -12.48 -3.81
CA LEU A 131 -5.33 -13.33 -2.66
C LEU A 131 -4.07 -13.69 -1.88
N ALA A 132 -3.00 -14.11 -2.55
CA ALA A 132 -1.74 -14.45 -1.88
C ALA A 132 -1.13 -13.23 -1.15
N ALA A 133 -1.08 -12.06 -1.79
CA ALA A 133 -0.56 -10.85 -1.18
C ALA A 133 -1.46 -10.36 -0.02
N GLN A 134 -2.78 -10.51 -0.15
CA GLN A 134 -3.74 -10.22 0.91
C GLN A 134 -3.49 -11.10 2.14
N THR A 135 -3.38 -12.41 1.94
CA THR A 135 -3.13 -13.37 3.03
C THR A 135 -1.88 -12.99 3.81
N ILE A 136 -0.75 -12.77 3.11
CA ILE A 136 0.51 -12.40 3.76
C ILE A 136 0.39 -11.08 4.54
N TYR A 137 -0.25 -10.07 3.95
CA TYR A 137 -0.46 -8.79 4.63
C TYR A 137 -1.32 -8.95 5.90
N LEU A 138 -2.43 -9.68 5.81
CA LEU A 138 -3.35 -9.88 6.94
C LEU A 138 -2.74 -10.73 8.04
N GLU A 139 -1.97 -11.77 7.71
CA GLU A 139 -1.24 -12.59 8.69
C GLU A 139 -0.23 -11.74 9.48
N LYS A 140 0.54 -10.88 8.79
CA LYS A 140 1.49 -9.98 9.45
C LYS A 140 0.80 -8.91 10.28
N LEU A 141 -0.32 -8.36 9.79
CA LEU A 141 -1.11 -7.41 10.56
C LEU A 141 -1.66 -8.07 11.83
N GLN A 142 -2.20 -9.29 11.69
CA GLN A 142 -2.69 -10.07 12.82
C GLN A 142 -1.58 -10.31 13.86
N LYS A 143 -0.37 -10.68 13.41
CA LYS A 143 0.77 -10.84 14.31
C LYS A 143 1.07 -9.56 15.09
N VAL A 144 1.19 -8.42 14.41
CA VAL A 144 1.44 -7.12 15.08
C VAL A 144 0.35 -6.79 16.09
N LEU A 145 -0.93 -7.04 15.76
CA LEU A 145 -2.03 -6.78 16.68
C LEU A 145 -2.02 -7.71 17.90
N LYS A 146 -1.60 -8.97 17.74
CA LYS A 146 -1.40 -9.92 18.85
C LYS A 146 -0.24 -9.53 19.75
N ASP A 147 0.88 -9.09 19.16
CA ASP A 147 2.05 -8.64 19.90
C ASP A 147 1.70 -7.38 20.72
N ASP A 148 1.00 -6.40 20.13
CA ASP A 148 0.49 -5.21 20.81
C ASP A 148 -0.44 -5.55 22.00
N LEU A 149 -1.33 -6.53 21.81
CA LEU A 149 -2.22 -7.01 22.88
C LEU A 149 -1.43 -7.64 24.02
N THR A 150 -0.50 -8.53 23.69
CA THR A 150 0.36 -9.23 24.68
C THR A 150 1.20 -8.23 25.48
N GLU A 151 1.77 -7.22 24.82
CA GLU A 151 2.51 -6.14 25.48
C GLU A 151 1.62 -5.34 26.44
N THR A 152 0.40 -5.03 26.01
CA THR A 152 -0.58 -4.30 26.83
C THR A 152 -0.97 -5.10 28.07
N GLU A 153 -1.31 -6.38 27.91
CA GLU A 153 -1.64 -7.27 29.02
C GLU A 153 -0.48 -7.41 30.01
N SER A 154 0.75 -7.52 29.50
CA SER A 154 1.96 -7.61 30.34
C SER A 154 2.17 -6.34 31.16
N LYS A 155 1.94 -5.16 30.57
CA LYS A 155 2.05 -3.86 31.27
C LYS A 155 0.97 -3.65 32.32
N ILE A 156 -0.25 -4.16 32.09
CA ILE A 156 -1.35 -4.10 33.06
C ILE A 156 -1.09 -5.03 34.25
N LYS A 157 -0.47 -6.21 34.01
CA LYS A 157 -0.15 -7.17 35.07
C LYS A 157 1.09 -6.77 35.91
N GLY A 158 1.96 -5.90 35.40
CA GLY A 158 3.11 -5.36 36.14
C GLY A 158 2.80 -4.05 36.87
N ASP A 159 3.84 -3.35 37.35
CA ASP A 159 3.74 -2.04 38.04
C ASP A 159 3.50 -0.84 37.09
N GLY A 160 2.91 -1.08 35.92
CA GLY A 160 2.58 0.00 34.99
C GLY A 160 1.46 0.89 35.55
N ASN A 161 1.47 2.19 35.22
CA ASN A 161 0.31 3.04 35.47
C ASN A 161 -0.86 2.58 34.57
N VAL A 162 -1.73 1.75 35.14
CA VAL A 162 -2.86 1.10 34.46
C VAL A 162 -3.76 2.13 33.78
N ASP A 163 -4.08 3.24 34.46
CA ASP A 163 -4.96 4.28 33.91
C ASP A 163 -4.39 4.90 32.63
N THR A 164 -3.08 5.18 32.62
CA THR A 164 -2.40 5.73 31.43
C THR A 164 -2.41 4.74 30.25
N ILE A 165 -2.24 3.44 30.55
CA ILE A 165 -2.27 2.38 29.54
C ILE A 165 -3.67 2.24 28.95
N LEU A 166 -4.70 2.22 29.80
CA LEU A 166 -6.10 2.11 29.39
C LEU A 166 -6.56 3.33 28.60
N GLU A 167 -6.19 4.55 29.00
CA GLU A 167 -6.49 5.77 28.24
C GLU A 167 -5.90 5.74 26.83
N LYS A 168 -4.66 5.25 26.68
CA LYS A 168 -4.01 5.13 25.37
C LYS A 168 -4.76 4.14 24.46
N GLN A 169 -5.19 3.00 25.01
CA GLN A 169 -5.98 2.03 24.26
C GLN A 169 -7.38 2.56 23.93
N LEU A 170 -8.03 3.25 24.87
CA LEU A 170 -9.32 3.89 24.65
C LEU A 170 -9.24 4.91 23.50
N LYS A 171 -8.22 5.79 23.49
CA LYS A 171 -8.00 6.74 22.39
C LYS A 171 -7.81 6.04 21.04
N ARG A 172 -7.09 4.91 21.01
CA ARG A 172 -6.90 4.08 19.80
C ARG A 172 -8.23 3.49 19.31
N MET A 173 -9.12 3.11 20.23
CA MET A 173 -10.44 2.57 19.90
C MET A 173 -11.50 3.65 19.69
N GLN A 174 -11.29 4.89 20.12
CA GLN A 174 -12.28 5.97 20.06
C GLN A 174 -12.80 6.19 18.63
N GLY A 175 -11.89 6.27 17.66
CA GLY A 175 -12.26 6.41 16.24
C GLY A 175 -13.08 5.25 15.69
N THR A 176 -13.04 4.09 16.35
CA THR A 176 -13.94 2.96 16.08
C THR A 176 -15.31 3.18 16.69
N VAL A 177 -15.37 3.51 17.99
CA VAL A 177 -16.63 3.70 18.71
C VAL A 177 -17.49 4.74 17.98
N ASP A 178 -16.85 5.81 17.47
CA ASP A 178 -17.51 6.85 16.70
C ASP A 178 -17.95 6.40 15.30
N PHE A 179 -17.26 5.43 14.68
CA PHE A 179 -17.65 4.86 13.39
C PHE A 179 -18.89 3.95 13.52
N ILE A 180 -18.94 3.09 14.54
CA ILE A 180 -20.08 2.17 14.76
C ILE A 180 -21.37 2.92 15.14
N ARG A 181 -21.24 4.09 15.79
CA ARG A 181 -22.39 4.90 16.22
C ARG A 181 -23.07 5.70 15.09
N LYS A 182 -22.51 5.73 13.88
CA LYS A 182 -23.06 6.42 12.70
C LYS A 182 -23.68 5.44 11.73
#